data_AF-A0A1W5D6S9-F1
#
_entry.id   AF-A0A1W5D6S9-F1
#
_cell.length_a   1.000
_cell.length_b   1.000
_cell.length_c   1.000
_cell.angle_alpha   90.00
_cell.angle_beta   90.00
_cell.angle_gamma   90.00
#
_symmetry.space_group_name_H-M   'P 1'
#
loop_
_entity.id
_entity.type
_entity.pdbx_description
1 polymer ?
#
loop_
_entity_poly.entity_id
_entity_poly.type
_entity_poly.pdbx_seq_one_letter_code
_entity_poly.pdbx_strand_id
1 'polypeptide(L)' 'MAEAEAMYRRALEGYERAWGPEHTSTLDTVNNLGILYADQGKMAEAEAMYRRALEGQDGRSGSHVSTGVGRV' A
#
# COMPACT_ATOMS: atom_id res chain seq x y z
N MET A 1 -15.73 -14.18 -0.87
CA MET A 1 -15.29 -12.81 -1.21
C MET A 1 -15.24 -11.92 0.03
N ALA A 2 -16.33 -11.78 0.81
CA ALA A 2 -16.34 -10.96 2.03
C ALA A 2 -15.38 -11.43 3.14
N GLU A 3 -15.19 -12.74 3.30
CA GLU A 3 -14.23 -13.29 4.29
C GLU A 3 -12.77 -12.94 3.94
N ALA A 4 -12.41 -13.01 2.66
CA ALA A 4 -11.07 -12.63 2.19
C ALA A 4 -10.81 -11.14 2.42
N GLU A 5 -11.80 -10.28 2.19
CA GLU A 5 -11.72 -8.84 2.43
C GLU A 5 -11.47 -8.54 3.92
N ALA A 6 -12.20 -9.21 4.81
CA ALA A 6 -12.01 -9.07 6.25
C ALA A 6 -10.62 -9.55 6.71
N MET A 7 -10.12 -10.66 6.16
CA MET A 7 -8.77 -11.16 6.46
C MET A 7 -7.70 -10.17 6.00
N TYR A 8 -7.79 -9.65 4.78
CA TYR A 8 -6.81 -8.68 4.28
C TYR A 8 -6.86 -7.35 5.04
N ARG A 9 -8.04 -6.86 5.44
CA ARG A 9 -8.13 -5.66 6.29
C ARG A 9 -7.45 -5.85 7.64
N ARG A 10 -7.66 -7.01 8.27
CA ARG A 10 -7.01 -7.35 9.55
C ARG A 10 -5.49 -7.48 9.41
N ALA A 11 -5.03 -8.12 8.33
CA ALA A 11 -3.61 -8.22 8.02
C ALA A 11 -2.99 -6.83 7.79
N LEU A 12 -3.68 -5.97 7.03
CA LEU A 12 -3.25 -4.61 6.75
C LEU A 12 -3.04 -3.81 8.02
N GLU A 13 -4.01 -3.80 8.94
CA GLU A 13 -3.89 -3.10 10.23
C GLU A 13 -2.70 -3.62 11.05
N GLY A 14 -2.47 -4.94 11.03
CA GLY A 14 -1.31 -5.56 11.67
C GLY A 14 0.02 -5.10 11.07
N TYR A 15 0.13 -5.07 9.74
CA TYR A 15 1.34 -4.64 9.05
C TYR A 15 1.59 -3.14 9.18
N GLU A 16 0.55 -2.31 9.13
CA GLU A 16 0.67 -0.87 9.37
C GLU A 16 1.17 -0.58 10.78
N ARG A 17 0.68 -1.32 11.78
CA ARG A 17 1.11 -1.14 13.16
C ARG A 17 2.52 -1.67 13.41
N ALA A 18 2.90 -2.78 12.78
CA ALA A 18 4.20 -3.41 13.00
C ALA A 18 5.33 -2.72 12.22
N TRP A 19 5.08 -2.36 10.96
CA TRP A 19 6.09 -1.96 10.00
C TRP A 19 5.83 -0.60 9.35
N GLY A 20 4.62 -0.06 9.50
CA GLY A 20 4.23 1.23 8.94
C GLY A 20 3.51 1.12 7.58
N PRO A 21 2.87 2.23 7.15
CA PRO A 21 2.08 2.29 5.91
C PRO A 21 2.92 2.12 4.63
N GLU A 22 4.20 2.50 4.65
CA GLU A 22 5.09 2.48 3.48
C GLU A 22 5.89 1.17 3.34
N HIS A 23 5.76 0.24 4.29
CA HIS A 23 6.48 -1.02 4.23
C HIS A 23 5.99 -1.87 3.06
N THR A 24 6.90 -2.54 2.36
CA THR A 24 6.60 -3.33 1.14
C THR A 24 5.44 -4.31 1.35
N SER A 25 5.43 -5.06 2.45
CA SER A 25 4.36 -6.02 2.75
C SER A 25 3.01 -5.36 3.07
N THR A 26 3.02 -4.15 3.62
CA THR A 26 1.81 -3.35 3.81
C THR A 26 1.24 -2.96 2.44
N LEU A 27 2.09 -2.45 1.54
CA LEU A 27 1.70 -2.05 0.19
C LEU A 27 1.22 -3.26 -0.65
N ASP A 28 1.86 -4.42 -0.52
CA ASP A 28 1.41 -5.66 -1.16
C ASP A 28 0.02 -6.08 -0.68
N THR A 29 -0.25 -5.92 0.62
CA THR A 29 -1.57 -6.22 1.21
C THR A 29 -2.65 -5.26 0.68
N VAL A 30 -2.33 -3.96 0.54
CA VAL A 30 -3.22 -2.97 -0.09
C VAL A 30 -3.48 -3.33 -1.55
N ASN A 31 -2.46 -3.73 -2.30
CA ASN A 31 -2.59 -4.13 -3.71
C ASN A 31 -3.53 -5.34 -3.89
N ASN A 32 -3.40 -6.35 -3.01
CA ASN A 32 -4.28 -7.53 -3.02
C ASN A 32 -5.74 -7.19 -2.68
N LEU A 33 -5.98 -6.21 -1.81
CA LEU A 33 -7.32 -5.66 -1.58
C LEU A 33 -7.89 -4.99 -2.83
N GLY A 34 -7.06 -4.25 -3.58
CA GLY A 34 -7.45 -3.64 -4.86
C GLY A 34 -7.93 -4.67 -5.89
N ILE A 35 -7.18 -5.77 -6.04
CA ILE A 35 -7.55 -6.89 -6.92
C ILE A 35 -8.87 -7.51 -6.49
N LEU A 36 -9.05 -7.76 -5.18
CA LEU A 36 -10.27 -8.36 -4.65
C LEU A 36 -11.50 -7.46 -4.89
N TYR A 37 -11.36 -6.14 -4.78
CA TYR A 37 -12.47 -5.23 -5.09
C TYR A 37 -12.77 -5.18 -6.59
N ALA A 38 -11.76 -5.22 -7.44
CA ALA A 38 -11.96 -5.29 -8.88
C ALA A 38 -12.74 -6.57 -9.28
N ASP A 39 -12.41 -7.71 -8.69
CA ASP A 39 -13.10 -8.99 -8.88
C ASP A 39 -14.57 -8.95 -8.38
N GLN A 40 -14.85 -8.14 -7.36
CA GLN A 40 -16.22 -7.87 -6.88
C GLN A 40 -16.99 -6.84 -7.71
N GLY A 41 -16.38 -6.23 -8.74
CA GLY A 41 -16.97 -5.13 -9.52
C GLY A 41 -16.97 -3.78 -8.81
N LYS A 42 -16.28 -3.68 -7.66
CA LYS A 42 -16.14 -2.47 -6.83
C LYS A 42 -14.97 -1.61 -7.31
N MET A 43 -15.11 -1.01 -8.47
CA MET A 43 -14.03 -0.27 -9.12
C MET A 43 -13.55 0.94 -8.31
N ALA A 44 -14.45 1.63 -7.59
CA ALA A 44 -14.09 2.79 -6.78
C ALA A 44 -13.19 2.38 -5.59
N GLU A 45 -13.55 1.31 -4.88
CA GLU A 45 -12.71 0.77 -3.80
C GLU A 45 -11.38 0.20 -4.33
N ALA A 46 -11.39 -0.45 -5.49
CA ALA A 46 -10.17 -0.95 -6.12
C ALA A 46 -9.20 0.18 -6.45
N GLU A 47 -9.68 1.25 -7.08
CA GLU A 47 -8.88 2.43 -7.43
C GLU A 47 -8.29 3.11 -6.20
N ALA A 48 -9.06 3.21 -5.11
CA ALA A 48 -8.57 3.78 -3.86
C ALA A 48 -7.41 2.97 -3.27
N MET A 49 -7.48 1.63 -3.34
CA MET A 49 -6.38 0.77 -2.89
C MET A 49 -5.14 0.94 -3.76
N TYR A 50 -5.29 0.93 -5.09
CA TYR A 50 -4.14 1.12 -5.99
C TYR A 50 -3.48 2.49 -5.83
N ARG A 51 -4.25 3.56 -5.66
CA ARG A 51 -3.70 4.90 -5.39
C ARG A 51 -2.85 4.92 -4.12
N ARG A 52 -3.37 4.38 -3.03
CA ARG A 52 -2.62 4.28 -1.77
C ARG A 52 -1.33 3.46 -1.91
N ALA A 53 -1.38 2.35 -2.64
CA ALA A 53 -0.19 1.53 -2.90
C ALA A 53 0.86 2.29 -3.73
N LEU A 54 0.44 3.06 -4.73
CA LEU A 54 1.31 3.90 -5.54
C LEU A 54 1.93 5.05 -4.74
N GLU A 55 1.13 5.74 -3.91
CA GLU A 55 1.62 6.82 -3.04
C GLU A 55 2.69 6.32 -2.05
N GLY A 56 2.50 5.12 -1.47
CA GLY A 56 3.51 4.52 -0.61
C GLY A 56 4.77 4.02 -1.33
N GLN A 57 4.66 3.62 -2.60
CA GLN A 57 5.82 3.31 -3.43
C GLN A 57 6.61 4.56 -3.84
N ASP A 58 5.92 5.67 -4.13
CA ASP A 58 6.53 6.95 -4.48
C ASP A 58 7.24 7.58 -3.26
N GLY A 59 6.63 7.52 -2.07
CA GLY A 59 7.27 7.93 -0.80
C GLY A 59 8.56 7.16 -0.49
N ARG A 60 8.58 5.85 -0.79
CA ARG A 60 9.79 5.01 -0.72
C ARG A 60 10.86 5.44 -1.72
N SER A 61 10.48 5.90 -2.91
CA SER A 61 11.40 6.36 -3.97
C SER A 61 11.96 7.76 -3.67
N GLY A 62 11.16 8.65 -3.07
CA GLY A 62 11.59 9.97 -2.61
C GLY A 62 12.69 9.95 -1.54
N SER A 63 12.87 8.81 -0.85
CA SER A 63 13.96 8.59 0.11
C SER A 63 15.33 8.33 -0.55
N HIS A 64 15.41 8.22 -1.88
CA HIS A 64 16.65 8.11 -2.66
C HIS A 64 17.02 9.42 -3.39
N VAL A 65 16.50 10.59 -2.99
CA VAL A 65 17.16 11.84 -3.36
C VAL A 65 18.49 11.92 -2.62
N SER A 66 19.56 11.60 -3.36
CA SER A 66 20.96 11.82 -3.00
C SER A 66 21.11 13.11 -2.21
N THR A 67 21.36 12.97 -0.91
CA THR A 67 21.93 14.04 -0.10
C THR A 67 23.41 14.13 -0.47
N GLY A 68 23.68 14.69 -1.65
CA GLY A 68 25.02 15.13 -2.04
C GLY A 68 25.29 16.49 -1.40
N VAL A 69 25.55 16.50 -0.09
CA VAL A 69 26.12 17.67 0.57
C VAL A 69 27.57 17.78 0.15
N GLY A 70 27.93 18.93 -0.41
CA GLY A 70 29.31 19.31 -0.69
C GLY A 70 29.42 20.80 -0.94
N ARG A 71 29.30 21.60 0.13
CA ARG A 71 29.88 22.94 0.16
C ARG A 71 31.37 22.84 -0.19
N VAL A 72 31.81 23.60 -1.18
CA VAL A 72 33.04 24.41 -1.13
C VAL A 72 32.76 25.74 -1.82
#